data_AF-A0A1H4U794-F1
#
_entry.id   AF-A0A1H4U794-F1
#
_cell.length_a   1.000
_cell.length_b   1.000
_cell.length_c   1.000
_cell.angle_alpha   90.00
_cell.angle_beta   90.00
_cell.angle_gamma   90.00
#
_symmetry.space_group_name_H-M   'P 1'
#
loop_
_entity.id
_entity.type
_entity.pdbx_description
1 polymer ?
#
loop_
_entity_poly.entity_id
_entity_poly.type
_entity_poly.pdbx_seq_one_letter_code
_entity_poly.pdbx_strand_id
1 'polypeptide(L)'
;MSIRSTNLAHSKIAELLEECGGAVEIIYGFNSGGYESNVYFITADGGALGIDTVIAEIDQVDFTDEADRQWFIVGYQVNYEDHDLIDDHTGAKIPAAYA
;
A
#
# COMPACT_ATOMS: atom_id res chain seq x y z
N MET A 1 -7.73 19.79 3.63
CA MET A 1 -7.55 18.36 3.92
C MET A 1 -6.05 18.10 3.83
N SER A 2 -5.44 17.41 4.79
CA SER A 2 -4.02 17.03 4.65
C SER A 2 -3.89 15.88 3.64
N ILE A 3 -2.69 15.71 3.06
CA ILE A 3 -2.39 14.61 2.14
C ILE A 3 -2.73 13.26 2.78
N ARG A 4 -2.29 13.03 4.03
CA ARG A 4 -2.66 11.86 4.83
C ARG A 4 -4.17 11.63 4.87
N SER A 5 -4.96 12.64 5.23
CA SER A 5 -6.41 12.47 5.31
C SER A 5 -7.04 12.16 3.96
N THR A 6 -6.51 12.71 2.86
CA THR A 6 -6.93 12.35 1.49
C THR A 6 -6.63 10.88 1.19
N ASN A 7 -5.40 10.44 1.46
CA ASN A 7 -4.97 9.06 1.25
C ASN A 7 -5.80 8.07 2.07
N LEU A 8 -6.00 8.34 3.37
CA LEU A 8 -6.81 7.47 4.25
C LEU A 8 -8.32 7.54 3.98
N ALA A 9 -8.80 8.48 3.15
CA ALA A 9 -10.17 8.49 2.65
C ALA A 9 -10.32 7.70 1.33
N HIS A 10 -9.21 7.32 0.69
CA HIS A 10 -9.21 6.55 -0.54
C HIS A 10 -9.66 5.10 -0.28
N SER A 11 -10.68 4.64 -1.02
CA SER A 11 -11.32 3.33 -0.77
C SER A 11 -10.34 2.16 -0.69
N LYS A 12 -9.29 2.14 -1.52
CA LYS A 12 -8.32 1.04 -1.55
C LYS A 12 -7.33 1.09 -0.37
N ILE A 13 -6.95 2.28 0.07
CA ILE A 13 -6.00 2.44 1.17
C ILE A 13 -6.71 2.23 2.51
N ALA A 14 -7.91 2.80 2.66
CA ALA A 14 -8.72 2.71 3.87
C ALA A 14 -9.19 1.28 4.21
N GLU A 15 -9.17 0.35 3.24
CA GLU A 15 -9.43 -1.07 3.47
C GLU A 15 -8.28 -1.78 4.23
N LEU A 16 -7.06 -1.21 4.21
CA LEU A 16 -5.84 -1.85 4.72
C LEU A 16 -5.13 -1.04 5.79
N LEU A 17 -5.26 0.29 5.78
CA LEU A 17 -4.54 1.19 6.66
C LEU A 17 -5.50 2.08 7.43
N GLU A 18 -5.21 2.29 8.71
CA GLU A 18 -5.93 3.25 9.56
C GLU A 18 -4.97 4.14 10.35
N GLU A 19 -5.47 5.29 10.80
CA GLU A 19 -4.75 6.14 11.74
C GLU A 19 -5.05 5.70 13.18
N CYS A 20 -4.02 5.21 13.88
CA CYS A 20 -4.09 4.79 15.27
C CYS A 20 -3.09 5.62 16.10
N GLY A 21 -3.60 6.44 17.03
CA GLY A 21 -2.73 7.22 17.93
C GLY A 21 -1.78 8.21 17.25
N GLY A 22 -2.08 8.66 16.03
CA GLY A 22 -1.25 9.56 15.23
C GLY A 22 -0.22 8.87 14.32
N ALA A 23 -0.13 7.54 14.37
CA ALA A 23 0.60 6.71 13.41
C ALA A 23 -0.38 6.10 12.40
N VAL A 24 0.13 5.69 11.23
CA VAL A 24 -0.62 4.89 10.27
C VAL A 24 -0.21 3.44 10.44
N GLU A 25 -1.19 2.57 10.64
CA GLU A 25 -0.99 1.15 10.97
C GLU A 25 -1.83 0.26 10.04
N ILE A 26 -1.41 -1.00 9.90
CA ILE A 26 -2.13 -2.02 9.13
C ILE A 26 -3.35 -2.48 9.93
N ILE A 27 -4.51 -2.54 9.27
CA ILE A 27 -5.75 -3.10 9.81
C ILE A 27 -5.66 -4.63 9.73
N TYR A 28 -5.20 -5.27 10.80
CA TYR A 28 -5.11 -6.73 10.86
C TYR A 28 -6.49 -7.39 11.02
N GLY A 29 -6.71 -8.49 10.28
CA GLY A 29 -7.91 -9.32 10.39
C GLY A 29 -9.05 -8.92 9.45
N PHE A 30 -8.87 -7.90 8.60
CA PHE A 30 -9.89 -7.46 7.63
C PHE A 30 -10.31 -8.59 6.67
N ASN A 31 -9.36 -9.44 6.24
CA ASN A 31 -9.65 -10.57 5.35
C ASN A 31 -9.71 -11.92 6.09
N SER A 32 -9.63 -11.96 7.42
CA SER A 32 -9.56 -13.21 8.23
C SER A 32 -8.42 -14.18 7.86
N GLY A 33 -7.52 -13.80 6.94
CA GLY A 33 -6.47 -14.65 6.37
C GLY A 33 -5.07 -14.43 6.96
N GLY A 34 -4.83 -13.29 7.63
CA GLY A 34 -3.53 -13.00 8.24
C GLY A 34 -2.41 -12.66 7.25
N TYR A 35 -2.77 -12.16 6.06
CA TYR A 35 -1.85 -11.86 4.96
C TYR A 35 -1.67 -10.36 4.72
N GLU A 36 -2.13 -9.51 5.63
CA GLU A 36 -2.14 -8.05 5.45
C GLU A 36 -0.73 -7.48 5.27
N SER A 37 0.29 -8.07 5.91
CA SER A 37 1.70 -7.71 5.72
C SER A 37 2.33 -8.19 4.41
N ASN A 38 1.65 -9.06 3.66
CA ASN A 38 2.06 -9.55 2.34
C ASN A 38 1.36 -8.81 1.20
N VAL A 39 0.55 -7.80 1.53
CA VAL A 39 -0.15 -6.98 0.54
C VAL A 39 0.80 -5.97 -0.07
N TYR A 40 0.61 -5.73 -1.36
CA TYR A 40 1.19 -4.62 -2.08
C TYR A 40 0.10 -3.86 -2.83
N PHE A 41 0.32 -2.57 -3.03
CA PHE A 41 -0.53 -1.70 -3.82
C PHE A 41 -0.09 -1.69 -5.28
N ILE A 42 -1.06 -1.51 -6.17
CA ILE A 42 -0.85 -1.43 -7.63
C ILE A 42 -1.06 0.01 -8.05
N THR A 43 -0.08 0.58 -8.75
CA THR A 43 -0.14 1.94 -9.29
C THR A 43 -0.72 1.96 -10.70
N ALA A 44 -1.19 3.12 -11.15
CA ALA A 44 -1.86 3.26 -12.45
C ALA A 44 -0.95 3.05 -13.67
N ASP A 45 0.37 3.14 -13.50
CA ASP A 45 1.35 2.74 -14.52
C ASP A 45 1.68 1.23 -14.49
N GLY A 46 1.08 0.47 -13.57
CA GLY A 46 1.25 -0.97 -13.44
C GLY A 46 2.35 -1.38 -12.46
N GLY A 47 2.90 -0.44 -11.72
CA GLY A 47 3.93 -0.71 -10.71
C GLY A 47 3.41 -1.27 -9.39
N ALA A 48 4.33 -1.75 -8.58
CA ALA A 48 4.08 -2.33 -7.27
C ALA A 48 4.68 -1.48 -6.15
N LEU A 49 3.88 -1.21 -5.12
CA LEU A 49 4.30 -0.52 -3.90
C LEU A 49 4.10 -1.43 -2.69
N GLY A 50 5.17 -1.67 -1.94
CA GLY A 50 5.09 -2.33 -0.65
C GLY A 50 4.27 -1.51 0.35
N ILE A 51 3.60 -2.19 1.27
CA ILE A 51 2.79 -1.53 2.31
C ILE A 51 3.63 -0.57 3.16
N ASP A 52 4.89 -0.93 3.44
CA ASP A 52 5.84 -0.10 4.19
C ASP A 52 6.17 1.21 3.45
N THR A 53 6.31 1.17 2.12
CA THR A 53 6.52 2.37 1.30
C THR A 53 5.33 3.30 1.38
N VAL A 54 4.10 2.75 1.29
CA VAL A 54 2.88 3.54 1.39
C VAL A 54 2.74 4.18 2.77
N ILE A 55 3.06 3.45 3.85
CA ILE A 55 3.05 4.00 5.21
C ILE A 55 4.11 5.10 5.37
N ALA A 56 5.33 4.88 4.87
CA ALA A 56 6.43 5.85 4.99
C ALA A 56 6.15 7.16 4.23
N GLU A 57 5.47 7.07 3.09
CA GLU A 57 5.22 8.21 2.21
C GLU A 57 3.81 8.83 2.37
N ILE A 58 2.97 8.31 3.28
CA ILE A 58 1.55 8.68 3.45
C ILE A 58 1.30 10.18 3.70
N ASP A 59 2.29 10.89 4.25
CA ASP A 59 2.23 12.32 4.52
C ASP A 59 2.82 13.19 3.40
N GLN A 60 3.60 12.60 2.49
CA GLN A 60 4.42 13.30 1.50
C GLN A 60 3.87 13.16 0.08
N VAL A 61 3.30 11.99 -0.24
CA VAL A 61 2.80 11.62 -1.57
C VAL A 61 1.29 11.60 -1.57
N ASP A 62 0.66 12.23 -2.57
CA ASP A 62 -0.76 12.08 -2.83
C ASP A 62 -0.97 10.85 -3.74
N PHE A 63 -1.35 9.72 -3.14
CA PHE A 63 -1.61 8.47 -3.88
C PHE A 63 -2.93 8.50 -4.66
N THR A 64 -3.64 9.63 -4.65
CA THR A 64 -4.91 9.84 -5.35
C THR A 64 -4.78 10.79 -6.55
N ASP A 65 -3.60 11.35 -6.80
CA ASP A 65 -3.34 12.23 -7.94
C ASP A 65 -3.20 11.46 -9.25
N GLU A 66 -4.25 11.45 -10.07
CA GLU A 66 -4.26 10.80 -11.39
C GLU A 66 -3.17 11.29 -12.35
N ALA A 67 -2.62 12.49 -12.14
CA ALA A 67 -1.53 13.02 -12.96
C ALA A 67 -0.19 12.32 -12.69
N ASP A 68 0.02 11.84 -11.46
CA ASP A 68 1.22 11.09 -11.07
C ASP A 68 0.95 9.59 -11.05
N ARG A 69 0.90 9.01 -12.26
CA ARG A 69 0.55 7.60 -12.46
C ARG A 69 1.46 6.60 -11.75
N GLN A 70 2.69 7.00 -11.41
CA GLN A 70 3.65 6.13 -10.72
C GLN A 70 3.35 6.01 -9.22
N TRP A 71 2.55 6.93 -8.68
CA TRP A 71 2.10 6.94 -7.29
C TRP A 71 0.59 6.73 -7.15
N PHE A 72 -0.19 6.98 -8.21
CA PHE A 72 -1.64 6.84 -8.17
C PHE A 72 -2.08 5.38 -7.94
N ILE A 73 -2.61 5.08 -6.75
CA ILE A 73 -3.01 3.73 -6.34
C ILE A 73 -4.39 3.38 -6.91
N VAL A 74 -4.47 2.31 -7.69
CA VAL A 74 -5.71 1.83 -8.33
C VAL A 74 -6.21 0.50 -7.74
N GLY A 75 -5.39 -0.18 -6.95
CA GLY A 75 -5.77 -1.46 -6.33
C GLY A 75 -4.70 -1.99 -5.39
N TYR A 76 -4.91 -3.20 -4.89
CA TYR A 76 -3.95 -3.94 -4.09
C TYR A 76 -4.14 -5.44 -4.30
N GLN A 77 -3.10 -6.23 -4.00
CA GLN A 77 -3.13 -7.69 -4.03
C GLN A 77 -2.26 -8.27 -2.92
N VAL A 78 -2.52 -9.52 -2.54
CA VAL A 78 -1.61 -10.29 -1.68
C VAL A 78 -0.54 -10.93 -2.57
N ASN A 79 0.72 -10.74 -2.22
CA ASN A 79 1.79 -11.54 -2.79
C ASN A 79 1.77 -12.94 -2.17
N TYR A 80 1.22 -13.92 -2.88
CA TYR A 80 1.16 -15.29 -2.37
C TYR A 80 2.47 -16.05 -2.54
N GLU A 81 3.14 -15.93 -3.69
CA GLU A 81 4.22 -16.86 -4.09
C GLU A 81 5.35 -16.18 -4.90
N ASP A 82 5.24 -14.88 -5.20
CA ASP A 82 6.24 -14.21 -6.03
C ASP A 82 7.42 -13.75 -5.17
N HIS A 83 8.50 -14.53 -5.18
CA HIS A 83 9.72 -14.24 -4.42
C HIS A 83 10.61 -13.17 -5.04
N ASP A 84 10.31 -12.77 -6.27
CA ASP A 84 11.06 -11.78 -7.05
C ASP A 84 10.31 -10.45 -7.16
N LEU A 85 9.09 -10.36 -6.62
CA LEU A 85 8.34 -9.11 -6.54
C LEU A 85 9.09 -8.06 -5.71
N ILE A 86 9.29 -6.91 -6.32
CA ILE A 86 9.98 -5.76 -5.74
C ILE A 86 9.07 -4.54 -5.73
N ASP A 87 9.32 -3.64 -4.80
CA ASP A 87 8.76 -2.31 -4.77
C ASP A 87 9.47 -1.44 -5.81
N ASP A 88 8.71 -0.80 -6.70
CA ASP A 88 9.28 -0.12 -7.87
C ASP A 88 9.98 1.20 -7.54
N HIS A 89 9.73 1.77 -6.35
CA HIS A 89 10.31 3.06 -5.96
C HIS A 89 11.54 2.88 -5.05
N THR A 90 11.55 1.83 -4.24
CA THR A 90 12.63 1.56 -3.27
C THR A 90 13.55 0.42 -3.70
N GLY A 91 13.09 -0.48 -4.58
CA GLY A 91 13.78 -1.72 -4.94
C GLY A 91 13.79 -2.78 -3.83
N ALA A 92 13.06 -2.55 -2.73
CA ALA A 92 12.94 -3.51 -1.64
C ALA A 92 12.09 -4.72 -2.07
N LYS A 93 12.38 -5.90 -1.51
CA LYS A 93 11.55 -7.09 -1.76
C LYS A 93 10.20 -6.95 -1.08
N ILE A 94 9.14 -7.33 -1.79
CA ILE A 94 7.79 -7.45 -1.23
C ILE A 94 7.61 -8.90 -0.77
N PRO A 95 7.33 -9.16 0.51
CA PRO A 95 7.34 -10.52 1.06
C PRO A 95 6.19 -11.37 0.51
N ALA A 96 6.52 -12.55 0.00
CA ALA A 96 5.54 -13.58 -0.35
C ALA A 96 4.96 -14.27 0.91
N ALA A 97 3.67 -14.61 0.87
CA ALA A 97 2.98 -15.29 1.96
C ALA A 97 3.40 -16.76 2.12
N TYR A 98 3.72 -17.42 1.00
CA TYR A 98 4.25 -18.77 0.96
C TYR A 98 5.72 -18.74 0.53
N ALA A 99 6.50 -19.64 1.14
CA ALA A 99 7.94 -19.80 0.98
C ALA A 99 8.29 -20.92 -0.01
#